data_AF-A0A3C2BC79-F1
#
_entry.id   AF-A0A3C2BC79-F1
#
_cell.length_a   1.000
_cell.length_b   1.000
_cell.length_c   1.000
_cell.angle_alpha   90.00
_cell.angle_beta   90.00
_cell.angle_gamma   90.00
#
_symmetry.space_group_name_H-M   'P 1'
#
loop_
_entity.id
_entity.type
_entity.pdbx_description
1 polymer ?
#
loop_
_entity_poly.entity_id
_entity_poly.type
_entity_poly.pdbx_seq_one_letter_code
_entity_poly.pdbx_strand_id
1 'polypeptide(L)'
;MNYNIETIYLHLDSIESDEFPEVDYEFYSYFSEKYGYAENYDENVPECITAFMILEDWYSCWFRGGSWTFYEYYAGKKALEITLNFLRKFADKEMTDIFESGIHEYDNLKYKKDSNYPKEWLDEAEQIDIWIENRESEIFRFLEKILIDNKKTICVKNNTAFMDSI
;
A
#
# COMPACT_ATOMS: atom_id res chain seq x y z
N MET A 1 -5.15 -13.94 14.91
CA MET A 1 -5.96 -13.02 15.75
C MET A 1 -7.19 -12.75 14.91
N ASN A 2 -8.41 -12.98 15.37
CA ASN A 2 -9.59 -12.88 14.48
C ASN A 2 -10.01 -11.41 14.40
N TYR A 3 -9.45 -10.66 13.44
CA TYR A 3 -9.73 -9.24 13.28
C TYR A 3 -11.15 -9.04 12.73
N ASN A 4 -11.96 -8.24 13.43
CA ASN A 4 -13.27 -7.81 12.93
C ASN A 4 -13.15 -6.37 12.42
N ILE A 5 -13.42 -6.15 11.13
CA ILE A 5 -13.34 -4.83 10.50
C ILE A 5 -14.20 -3.77 11.19
N GLU A 6 -15.37 -4.14 11.72
CA GLU A 6 -16.23 -3.21 12.47
C GLU A 6 -15.54 -2.77 13.78
N THR A 7 -14.85 -3.69 14.46
CA THR A 7 -14.08 -3.38 15.68
C THR A 7 -12.86 -2.51 15.37
N ILE A 8 -12.15 -2.78 14.26
CA ILE A 8 -11.00 -1.97 13.86
C ILE A 8 -11.44 -0.53 13.55
N TYR A 9 -12.56 -0.35 12.85
CA TYR A 9 -13.10 0.99 12.62
C TYR A 9 -13.55 1.69 13.91
N LEU A 10 -14.05 0.96 14.91
CA LEU A 10 -14.35 1.55 16.21
C LEU A 10 -13.07 1.99 16.95
N HIS A 11 -11.96 1.27 16.78
CA HIS A 11 -10.66 1.67 17.31
C HIS A 11 -10.17 2.93 16.61
N LEU A 12 -10.20 2.96 15.27
CA LEU A 12 -9.88 4.15 14.48
C LEU A 12 -10.72 5.37 14.88
N ASP A 13 -12.03 5.20 15.06
CA ASP A 13 -12.94 6.29 15.46
C ASP A 13 -12.69 6.76 16.93
N SER A 14 -11.85 6.07 17.71
CA SER A 14 -11.58 6.36 19.13
C SER A 14 -10.22 7.00 19.41
N ILE A 15 -9.36 7.07 18.41
CA ILE A 15 -8.01 7.63 18.50
C ILE A 15 -7.96 8.99 17.80
N GLU A 16 -6.97 9.80 18.14
CA GLU A 16 -6.65 11.00 17.36
C GLU A 16 -5.84 10.62 16.09
N SER A 17 -5.86 11.48 15.07
CA SER A 17 -5.24 11.17 13.76
C SER A 17 -3.72 10.96 13.86
N ASP A 18 -3.03 11.56 14.83
CA ASP A 18 -1.60 11.34 15.08
C ASP A 18 -1.28 9.99 15.75
N GLU A 19 -2.29 9.30 16.28
CA GLU A 19 -2.21 7.95 16.84
C GLU A 19 -2.53 6.87 15.79
N PHE A 20 -2.79 7.24 14.52
CA PHE A 20 -3.11 6.32 13.43
C PHE A 20 -2.14 5.12 13.27
N PRO A 21 -0.81 5.29 13.44
CA PRO A 21 0.13 4.16 13.38
C PRO A 21 -0.10 3.06 14.43
N GLU A 22 -0.98 3.26 15.41
CA GLU A 22 -1.37 2.21 16.35
C GLU A 22 -2.44 1.27 15.76
N VAL A 23 -3.16 1.71 14.72
CA VAL A 23 -4.34 1.03 14.15
C VAL A 23 -4.10 0.56 12.70
N ASP A 24 -3.18 1.18 11.97
CA ASP A 24 -2.83 0.81 10.59
C ASP A 24 -2.49 -0.69 10.44
N TYR A 25 -1.76 -1.26 11.39
CA TYR A 25 -1.36 -2.65 11.43
C TYR A 25 -2.54 -3.60 11.61
N GLU A 26 -3.60 -3.17 12.31
CA GLU A 26 -4.82 -3.96 12.44
C GLU A 26 -5.55 -4.05 11.10
N PHE A 27 -5.64 -2.93 10.35
CA PHE A 27 -6.17 -2.93 8.99
C PHE A 27 -5.32 -3.78 8.05
N TYR A 28 -4.01 -3.58 8.05
CA TYR A 28 -3.09 -4.36 7.21
C TYR A 28 -3.22 -5.85 7.49
N SER A 29 -3.26 -6.24 8.77
CA SER A 29 -3.43 -7.63 9.19
C SER A 29 -4.78 -8.20 8.74
N TYR A 30 -5.87 -7.45 8.91
CA TYR A 30 -7.20 -7.85 8.45
C TYR A 30 -7.25 -8.05 6.93
N PHE A 31 -6.71 -7.12 6.15
CA PHE A 31 -6.70 -7.23 4.70
C PHE A 31 -5.81 -8.38 4.22
N SER A 32 -4.64 -8.56 4.83
CA SER A 32 -3.74 -9.67 4.52
C SER A 32 -4.39 -11.03 4.82
N GLU A 33 -5.11 -11.16 5.93
CA GLU A 33 -5.83 -12.39 6.27
C GLU A 33 -7.00 -12.66 5.32
N LYS A 34 -7.73 -11.61 4.92
CA LYS A 34 -8.93 -11.73 4.09
C LYS A 34 -8.64 -11.92 2.60
N TYR A 35 -7.64 -11.23 2.09
CA TYR A 35 -7.37 -11.12 0.65
C TYR A 35 -5.97 -11.64 0.25
N GLY A 36 -5.12 -11.98 1.21
CA GLY A 36 -3.71 -12.28 0.97
C GLY A 36 -2.86 -11.01 0.83
N TYR A 37 -1.56 -11.20 0.62
CA TYR A 37 -0.62 -10.09 0.40
C TYR A 37 -0.84 -9.41 -0.94
N ALA A 38 -0.70 -8.08 -0.98
CA ALA A 38 -1.00 -7.26 -2.15
C ALA A 38 -0.18 -7.62 -3.40
N GLU A 39 1.02 -8.19 -3.23
CA GLU A 39 1.83 -8.70 -4.33
C GLU A 39 1.14 -9.77 -5.20
N ASN A 40 0.19 -10.51 -4.62
CA ASN A 40 -0.59 -11.54 -5.31
C ASN A 40 -1.96 -10.98 -5.68
N TYR A 41 -1.96 -9.83 -6.37
CA TYR A 41 -3.17 -9.09 -6.75
C TYR A 41 -4.31 -10.00 -7.24
N ASP A 42 -5.50 -9.77 -6.69
CA ASP A 42 -6.77 -10.38 -7.09
C ASP A 42 -7.74 -9.25 -7.49
N GLU A 43 -8.36 -9.39 -8.66
CA GLU A 43 -9.31 -8.42 -9.22
C GLU A 43 -10.59 -8.22 -8.38
N ASN A 44 -10.86 -9.13 -7.46
CA ASN A 44 -11.96 -9.01 -6.50
C ASN A 44 -11.61 -8.13 -5.29
N VAL A 45 -10.34 -7.74 -5.13
CA VAL A 45 -9.89 -6.84 -4.08
C VAL A 45 -10.14 -5.39 -4.52
N PRO A 46 -10.87 -4.58 -3.73
CA PRO A 46 -11.06 -3.17 -4.03
C PRO A 46 -9.74 -2.42 -4.22
N GLU A 47 -9.66 -1.56 -5.24
CA GLU A 47 -8.45 -0.77 -5.55
C GLU A 47 -7.91 0.00 -4.34
N CYS A 48 -8.81 0.52 -3.48
CA CYS A 48 -8.42 1.23 -2.26
C CYS A 48 -7.71 0.35 -1.23
N ILE A 49 -8.06 -0.94 -1.14
CA ILE A 49 -7.39 -1.89 -0.24
C ILE A 49 -6.00 -2.22 -0.80
N THR A 50 -5.90 -2.47 -2.11
CA THR A 50 -4.61 -2.67 -2.76
C THR A 50 -3.70 -1.46 -2.56
N ALA A 51 -4.21 -0.25 -2.80
CA ALA A 51 -3.44 0.98 -2.61
C ALA A 51 -2.98 1.17 -1.16
N PHE A 52 -3.86 0.95 -0.18
CA PHE A 52 -3.51 1.01 1.24
C PHE A 52 -2.36 0.05 1.57
N MET A 53 -2.49 -1.23 1.21
CA MET A 53 -1.47 -2.24 1.53
C MET A 53 -0.14 -1.97 0.84
N ILE A 54 -0.16 -1.51 -0.41
CA ILE A 54 1.07 -1.20 -1.15
C ILE A 54 1.78 0.03 -0.58
N LEU A 55 1.05 1.06 -0.16
CA LEU A 55 1.64 2.24 0.47
C LEU A 55 2.18 1.93 1.88
N GLU A 56 1.52 1.05 2.63
CA GLU A 56 2.06 0.51 3.89
C GLU A 56 3.36 -0.26 3.69
N ASP A 57 3.40 -1.13 2.67
CA ASP A 57 4.61 -1.87 2.33
C ASP A 57 5.72 -0.94 1.86
N TRP A 58 5.39 0.12 1.11
CA TRP A 58 6.35 1.12 0.66
C TRP A 58 7.01 1.83 1.83
N TYR A 59 6.22 2.32 2.78
CA TYR A 59 6.72 2.93 4.00
C TYR A 59 7.51 1.93 4.88
N SER A 60 6.98 0.72 5.07
CA SER A 60 7.62 -0.33 5.87
C SER A 60 8.98 -0.78 5.31
N CYS A 61 9.09 -0.89 3.99
CA CYS A 61 10.35 -1.24 3.31
C CYS A 61 11.36 -0.09 3.40
N TRP A 62 10.92 1.15 3.19
CA TRP A 62 11.75 2.33 3.42
C TRP A 62 12.38 2.30 4.81
N PHE A 63 11.57 2.10 5.85
CA PHE A 63 12.03 2.07 7.23
C PHE A 63 13.06 0.96 7.53
N ARG A 64 13.00 -0.18 6.83
CA ARG A 64 13.86 -1.34 7.08
C ARG A 64 15.13 -1.38 6.24
N GLY A 65 15.10 -0.83 5.02
CA GLY A 65 16.17 -1.02 4.04
C GLY A 65 16.23 -0.03 2.90
N GLY A 66 15.45 1.05 2.96
CA GLY A 66 15.32 2.04 1.88
C GLY A 66 14.27 1.64 0.84
N SER A 67 13.68 2.64 0.19
CA SER A 67 12.55 2.49 -0.74
C SER A 67 12.91 1.68 -1.99
N TRP A 68 14.19 1.63 -2.39
CA TRP A 68 14.62 0.82 -3.53
C TRP A 68 14.30 -0.68 -3.34
N THR A 69 14.33 -1.19 -2.11
CA THR A 69 13.99 -2.60 -1.82
C THR A 69 12.51 -2.91 -2.07
N PHE A 70 11.64 -1.92 -1.83
CA PHE A 70 10.23 -2.03 -2.18
C PHE A 70 10.04 -2.11 -3.70
N TYR A 71 10.66 -1.20 -4.45
CA TYR A 71 10.51 -1.18 -5.91
C TYR A 71 11.11 -2.42 -6.57
N GLU A 72 12.25 -2.91 -6.05
CA GLU A 72 12.82 -4.19 -6.49
C GLU A 72 11.85 -5.35 -6.28
N TYR A 73 11.21 -5.41 -5.10
CA TYR A 73 10.29 -6.47 -4.75
C TYR A 73 8.99 -6.43 -5.58
N TYR A 74 8.47 -5.23 -5.85
CA TYR A 74 7.19 -5.00 -6.50
C TYR A 74 7.27 -4.81 -8.02
N ALA A 75 8.47 -4.73 -8.61
CA ALA A 75 8.66 -4.59 -10.05
C ALA A 75 7.90 -5.67 -10.83
N GLY A 76 7.18 -5.24 -11.87
CA GLY A 76 6.36 -6.10 -12.73
C GLY A 76 5.05 -6.59 -12.10
N LYS A 77 4.76 -6.28 -10.82
CA LYS A 77 3.52 -6.71 -10.15
C LYS A 77 2.37 -5.76 -10.43
N LYS A 78 1.19 -6.33 -10.72
CA LYS A 78 -0.03 -5.59 -11.06
C LYS A 78 -0.48 -4.60 -9.97
N ALA A 79 -0.25 -4.95 -8.70
CA ALA A 79 -0.62 -4.11 -7.56
C ALA A 79 0.06 -2.73 -7.57
N LEU A 80 1.29 -2.65 -8.10
CA LEU A 80 2.01 -1.38 -8.24
C LEU A 80 1.32 -0.45 -9.24
N GLU A 81 0.87 -0.99 -10.37
CA GLU A 81 0.11 -0.24 -11.38
C GLU A 81 -1.26 0.24 -10.86
N ILE A 82 -1.96 -0.63 -10.13
CA ILE A 82 -3.26 -0.27 -9.51
C ILE A 82 -3.06 0.86 -8.51
N THR A 83 -2.03 0.76 -7.66
CA THR A 83 -1.72 1.79 -6.66
C THR A 83 -1.34 3.12 -7.33
N LEU A 84 -0.49 3.11 -8.36
CA LEU A 84 -0.16 4.33 -9.09
C LEU A 84 -1.39 4.99 -9.71
N ASN A 85 -2.29 4.20 -10.32
CA ASN A 85 -3.53 4.72 -10.87
C ASN A 85 -4.49 5.24 -9.79
N PHE A 86 -4.48 4.65 -8.60
CA PHE A 86 -5.21 5.15 -7.44
C PHE A 86 -4.64 6.50 -6.98
N LEU A 87 -3.32 6.63 -6.82
CA LEU A 87 -2.65 7.88 -6.45
C LEU A 87 -2.99 9.00 -7.43
N ARG A 88 -2.91 8.75 -8.73
CA ARG A 88 -3.28 9.73 -9.78
C ARG A 88 -4.71 10.28 -9.66
N LYS A 89 -5.64 9.51 -9.06
CA LYS A 89 -7.04 9.91 -8.88
C LYS A 89 -7.27 10.65 -7.57
N PHE A 90 -6.53 10.31 -6.51
CA PHE A 90 -6.90 10.64 -5.13
C PHE A 90 -5.81 11.28 -4.29
N ALA A 91 -4.54 11.10 -4.62
CA ALA A 91 -3.40 11.73 -3.96
C ALA A 91 -3.09 13.11 -4.55
N ASP A 92 -2.25 13.87 -3.87
CA ASP A 92 -1.64 15.04 -4.49
C ASP A 92 -0.61 14.63 -5.56
N LYS A 93 -0.26 15.61 -6.40
CA LYS A 93 0.66 15.39 -7.51
C LYS A 93 2.05 14.99 -7.02
N GLU A 94 2.53 15.55 -5.91
CA GLU A 94 3.88 15.32 -5.42
C GLU A 94 4.04 13.88 -4.92
N MET A 95 3.11 13.39 -4.11
CA MET A 95 3.07 11.99 -3.66
C MET A 95 2.94 11.02 -4.84
N THR A 96 2.19 11.39 -5.87
CA THR A 96 2.07 10.58 -7.09
C THR A 96 3.41 10.54 -7.85
N ASP A 97 4.03 11.70 -8.07
CA ASP A 97 5.28 11.82 -8.82
C ASP A 97 6.44 11.08 -8.12
N ILE A 98 6.55 11.22 -6.79
CA ILE A 98 7.62 10.58 -6.01
C ILE A 98 7.47 9.06 -5.92
N PHE A 99 6.23 8.58 -5.85
CA PHE A 99 5.96 7.15 -5.92
C PHE A 99 6.25 6.60 -7.32
N GLU A 100 5.87 7.34 -8.37
CA GLU A 100 6.12 6.94 -9.76
C GLU A 100 7.62 6.92 -10.10
N SER A 101 8.42 7.84 -9.56
CA SER A 101 9.84 7.95 -9.90
C SER A 101 10.68 6.75 -9.50
N GLY A 102 10.23 5.92 -8.56
CA GLY A 102 10.93 4.69 -8.19
C GLY A 102 10.54 3.48 -9.04
N ILE A 103 9.53 3.59 -9.90
CA ILE A 103 9.01 2.45 -10.68
C ILE A 103 9.89 2.22 -11.90
N HIS A 104 10.77 1.22 -11.79
CA HIS A 104 11.68 0.79 -12.86
C HIS A 104 11.60 -0.71 -13.14
N GLU A 105 12.30 -1.15 -14.19
CA GLU A 105 12.38 -2.57 -14.59
C GLU A 105 13.38 -3.37 -13.72
N TYR A 106 13.25 -3.35 -12.40
CA TYR A 106 14.13 -4.12 -11.49
C TYR A 106 14.04 -5.64 -11.72
N ASP A 107 12.92 -6.13 -12.24
CA ASP A 107 12.69 -7.54 -12.55
C ASP A 107 13.37 -8.00 -13.85
N ASN A 108 13.87 -7.07 -14.66
CA ASN A 108 14.57 -7.37 -15.91
C ASN A 108 15.84 -8.18 -15.64
N LEU A 109 15.99 -9.30 -16.34
CA LEU A 109 17.13 -10.23 -16.20
C LEU A 109 18.50 -9.55 -16.37
N LYS A 110 18.57 -8.46 -17.14
CA LYS A 110 19.78 -7.65 -17.31
C LYS A 110 20.31 -7.09 -15.99
N TYR A 111 19.42 -6.71 -15.08
CA TYR A 111 19.77 -6.03 -13.83
C TYR A 111 19.69 -6.96 -12.62
N LYS A 112 18.64 -7.78 -12.55
CA LYS A 112 18.31 -8.63 -11.38
C LYS A 112 19.41 -9.63 -11.00
N LYS A 113 20.12 -10.20 -11.98
CA LYS A 113 21.08 -11.29 -11.73
C LYS A 113 22.27 -10.85 -10.87
N ASP A 114 22.75 -9.63 -11.11
CA ASP A 114 23.96 -9.09 -10.49
C ASP A 114 23.65 -7.81 -9.68
N SER A 115 22.38 -7.50 -9.45
CA SER A 115 21.88 -6.25 -8.84
C SER A 115 22.53 -4.99 -9.44
N ASN A 116 22.81 -5.02 -10.75
CA ASN A 116 23.54 -3.97 -11.46
C ASN A 116 22.57 -2.90 -11.98
N TYR A 117 21.81 -2.30 -11.06
CA TYR A 117 20.84 -1.27 -11.38
C TYR A 117 21.53 0.00 -11.89
N PRO A 118 20.93 0.71 -12.86
CA PRO A 118 21.38 2.05 -13.23
C PRO A 118 21.53 2.94 -12.00
N LYS A 119 22.60 3.75 -11.99
CA LYS A 119 22.88 4.64 -10.85
C LYS A 119 21.72 5.60 -10.63
N GLU A 120 21.11 6.08 -11.72
CA GLU A 120 19.99 7.00 -11.69
C GLU A 120 18.83 6.45 -10.84
N TRP A 121 18.55 5.14 -10.90
CA TRP A 121 17.46 4.53 -10.12
C TRP A 121 17.77 4.50 -8.62
N LEU A 122 19.04 4.36 -8.26
CA LEU A 122 19.48 4.41 -6.86
C LEU A 122 19.48 5.84 -6.34
N ASP A 123 19.92 6.80 -7.16
CA ASP A 123 19.88 8.23 -6.84
C ASP A 123 18.43 8.72 -6.68
N GLU A 124 17.48 8.21 -7.47
CA GLU A 124 16.04 8.46 -7.32
C GLU A 124 15.48 7.82 -6.05
N ALA A 125 15.85 6.58 -5.73
CA ALA A 125 15.43 5.95 -4.48
C ALA A 125 15.93 6.71 -3.24
N GLU A 126 17.14 7.26 -3.27
CA GLU A 126 17.65 8.12 -2.19
C GLU A 126 16.80 9.40 -2.04
N GLN A 127 16.37 10.00 -3.16
CA GLN A 127 15.46 11.16 -3.13
C GLN A 127 14.09 10.79 -2.54
N ILE A 128 13.59 9.60 -2.87
CA ILE A 128 12.35 9.06 -2.30
C ILE A 128 12.51 8.85 -0.80
N ASP A 129 13.63 8.29 -0.35
CA ASP A 129 13.90 8.05 1.07
C ASP A 129 13.90 9.36 1.87
N ILE A 130 14.55 10.40 1.35
CA ILE A 130 14.55 11.75 1.94
C ILE A 130 13.14 12.34 1.95
N TRP A 131 12.36 12.13 0.89
CA TRP A 131 11.00 12.64 0.81
C TRP A 131 10.10 12.00 1.86
N ILE A 132 10.17 10.67 2.02
CA ILE A 132 9.40 9.92 3.02
C ILE A 132 9.77 10.39 4.43
N GLU A 133 11.07 10.51 4.74
CA GLU A 133 11.56 10.95 6.06
C GLU A 133 10.96 12.30 6.48
N ASN A 134 10.84 13.24 5.54
CA ASN A 134 10.33 14.58 5.81
C ASN A 134 8.80 14.69 5.80
N ARG A 135 8.08 13.63 5.38
CA ARG A 135 6.62 13.67 5.13
C ARG A 135 5.86 12.47 5.70
N GLU A 136 6.46 11.75 6.64
CA GLU A 136 5.86 10.62 7.34
C GLU A 136 4.40 10.90 7.79
N SER A 137 4.15 12.01 8.49
CA SER A 137 2.80 12.35 8.94
C SER A 137 1.82 12.62 7.78
N GLU A 138 2.29 13.06 6.62
CA GLU A 138 1.44 13.24 5.43
C GLU A 138 1.05 11.90 4.82
N ILE A 139 1.99 10.95 4.78
CA ILE A 139 1.76 9.58 4.32
C ILE A 139 0.70 8.90 5.21
N PHE A 140 0.86 8.96 6.53
CA PHE A 140 -0.10 8.37 7.46
C PHE A 140 -1.48 9.02 7.38
N ARG A 141 -1.57 10.35 7.25
CA ARG A 141 -2.85 11.02 7.00
C ARG A 141 -3.50 10.55 5.69
N PHE A 142 -2.71 10.29 4.66
CA PHE A 142 -3.25 9.78 3.40
C PHE A 142 -3.74 8.33 3.53
N LEU A 143 -2.99 7.47 4.22
CA LEU A 143 -3.39 6.09 4.54
C LEU A 143 -4.70 6.05 5.34
N GLU A 144 -4.80 6.87 6.40
CA GLU A 144 -6.03 7.05 7.19
C GLU A 144 -7.19 7.49 6.29
N LYS A 145 -6.96 8.49 5.45
CA LYS A 145 -7.96 9.01 4.51
C LYS A 145 -8.48 7.92 3.55
N ILE A 146 -7.62 7.02 3.05
CA ILE A 146 -8.04 5.90 2.20
C ILE A 146 -9.09 5.06 2.93
N LEU A 147 -8.84 4.73 4.20
CA LEU A 147 -9.73 3.90 5.00
C LEU A 147 -11.07 4.60 5.28
N ILE A 148 -11.02 5.88 5.70
CA ILE A 148 -12.22 6.66 6.03
C ILE A 148 -13.11 6.86 4.80
N ASP A 149 -12.55 7.34 3.69
CA ASP A 149 -13.32 7.65 2.48
C ASP A 149 -13.92 6.39 1.85
N ASN A 150 -13.28 5.23 2.03
CA ASN A 150 -13.69 3.97 1.44
C ASN A 150 -14.35 3.01 2.44
N LYS A 151 -14.70 3.47 3.66
CA LYS A 151 -15.31 2.65 4.73
C LYS A 151 -16.49 1.82 4.23
N LYS A 152 -17.38 2.40 3.41
CA LYS A 152 -18.52 1.68 2.83
C LYS A 152 -18.10 0.51 1.93
N THR A 153 -17.10 0.71 1.07
CA THR A 153 -16.56 -0.31 0.17
C THR A 153 -15.85 -1.40 0.95
N ILE A 154 -15.06 -1.02 1.96
CA ILE A 154 -14.28 -1.94 2.79
C ILE A 154 -15.18 -2.81 3.67
N CYS A 155 -16.24 -2.23 4.22
CA CYS A 155 -17.20 -2.91 5.10
C CYS A 155 -18.29 -3.67 4.34
N VAL A 156 -18.27 -3.76 3.01
CA VAL A 156 -19.26 -4.56 2.28
C VAL A 156 -19.16 -6.00 2.78
N LYS A 157 -20.24 -6.48 3.40
CA LYS A 157 -20.41 -7.89 3.74
C LYS A 157 -20.56 -8.63 2.43
N ASN A 158 -19.57 -9.46 2.08
CA ASN A 158 -19.80 -10.50 1.08
C ASN A 158 -20.91 -11.38 1.64
N ASN A 159 -22.15 -11.14 1.19
CA ASN A 159 -23.24 -12.10 1.30
C ASN A 159 -22.93 -13.26 0.36
N THR A 160 -21.94 -14.07 0.70
CA THR A 160 -21.83 -15.44 0.23
C THR A 160 -22.38 -16.33 1.33
N ALA A 161 -23.69 -16.18 1.59
CA ALA A 161 -24.50 -17.24 2.15
C ALA A 161 -25.21 -17.92 0.97
N PHE A 162 -24.79 -19.15 0.67
CA PHE A 162 -25.61 -20.23 0.13
C PHE A 162 -26.54 -19.89 -1.04
N MET A 163 -26.06 -20.16 -2.26
CA MET A 163 -26.89 -20.90 -3.21
C MET A 163 -26.35 -22.33 -3.34
N ASP A 164 -26.49 -23.10 -2.26
CA ASP A 164 -26.90 -24.49 -2.44
C ASP A 164 -28.43 -24.50 -2.59
N SER A 165 -28.92 -25.36 -3.47
CA SER A 165 -30.31 -25.68 -3.83
C SER A 165 -31.03 -24.67 -4.73
N ILE A 166 -31.07 -24.96 -6.04
CA ILE A 166 -32.10 -25.82 -6.69
C ILE A 166 -31.42 -26.65 -7.80
#